data_AF-A0A091T3A7-F1
#
_entry.id   AF-A0A091T3A7-F1
#
_cell.length_a   1.000
_cell.length_b   1.000
_cell.length_c   1.000
_cell.angle_alpha   90.00
_cell.angle_beta   90.00
_cell.angle_gamma   90.00
#
_symmetry.space_group_name_H-M   'P 1'
#
loop_
_entity.id
_entity.type
_entity.pdbx_description
1 polymer ?
#
loop_
_entity_poly.entity_id
_entity_poly.type
_entity_poly.pdbx_seq_one_letter_code
_entity_poly.pdbx_strand_id
1 'polypeptide(L)'
;QIMIPYENRTSEVMYNKMNISELSAMIPQFDWLGYIKKVIDTRLYPELKDIGPSENVIVRVPQYFKDLFRILENERKKTLANYLVWRMVYSRLFNLSRRFQYRWLEFSRVIHGTTTLLPQWEKCVDLVESALPYAVGKMFVNTHFQEDKKEMMEELIEGIRWAFIDMLEKENDWMDSETKRKAYEKAKTVMAKVGYPQFIMNDTYINEDIKTLKFTESDYFSNVLQTRKYAAQSDFYWLRKEVPKTEWFTSPTTVNAFYSASTNQIRFPAGELQKPFFWGTEYPRSLSYGAIGVIVGHEFTHGFDSNGRKYDKNGNLDPWWTTDSEEKFKEKTKCMINQYSNYYWKRAGLHVKGKRTLAENIADNGGLREAFRAYRRWIAEKRGGEEEPLLPGLEFTHNQLFFLSYAHVRCNSFRPESAREQIYIGAHSPPQFRVIGAMSNFEEFRKAFNCPTNTTMNRGAESCRLW
;
A
#
# COMPACT_ATOMS: atom_id res chain seq x y z
N GLN A 1 2.45 18.61 3.61
CA GLN A 1 1.63 17.44 3.96
C GLN A 1 1.08 17.67 5.36
N ILE A 2 -0.21 17.43 5.60
CA ILE A 2 -0.79 17.51 6.95
C ILE A 2 -0.29 16.29 7.71
N MET A 3 0.43 16.52 8.81
CA MET A 3 1.05 15.45 9.61
C MET A 3 0.16 15.11 10.80
N ILE A 4 -0.86 14.27 10.60
CA ILE A 4 -1.54 13.59 11.71
C ILE A 4 -0.72 12.35 12.09
N PRO A 5 -0.52 12.01 13.37
CA PRO A 5 -0.05 10.69 13.78
C PRO A 5 -0.80 9.57 13.04
N TYR A 6 -0.07 8.62 12.47
CA TYR A 6 -0.65 7.59 11.60
C TYR A 6 -1.75 6.79 12.32
N GLU A 7 -1.59 6.58 13.63
CA GLU A 7 -2.51 5.86 14.51
C GLU A 7 -3.88 6.54 14.66
N ASN A 8 -3.96 7.83 14.32
CA ASN A 8 -5.19 8.64 14.38
C ASN A 8 -5.81 8.85 12.98
N ARG A 9 -5.24 8.26 11.93
CA ARG A 9 -5.73 8.38 10.54
C ARG A 9 -6.76 7.29 10.21
N THR A 10 -7.81 7.17 11.02
CA THR A 10 -8.90 6.24 10.71
C THR A 10 -9.82 6.84 9.64
N SER A 11 -10.34 6.02 8.72
CA SER A 11 -11.25 6.50 7.67
C SER A 11 -12.44 7.30 8.20
N GLU A 12 -13.06 6.89 9.31
CA GLU A 12 -14.21 7.58 9.91
C GLU A 12 -13.86 9.00 10.36
N VAL A 13 -12.78 9.16 11.15
CA VAL A 13 -12.32 10.48 11.62
C VAL A 13 -11.90 11.40 10.46
N MET A 14 -11.41 10.81 9.36
CA MET A 14 -10.98 11.57 8.18
C MET A 14 -12.12 11.85 7.19
N TYR A 15 -13.32 11.30 7.39
CA TYR A 15 -14.47 11.52 6.53
C TYR A 15 -15.39 12.60 7.11
N ASN A 16 -15.05 13.87 6.86
CA ASN A 16 -15.90 15.01 7.23
C ASN A 16 -16.47 15.62 5.95
N LYS A 17 -17.62 15.10 5.50
CA LYS A 17 -18.34 15.62 4.34
C LYS A 17 -19.08 16.89 4.73
N MET A 18 -18.90 17.94 3.93
CA MET A 18 -19.62 19.21 4.03
C MET A 18 -19.67 19.88 2.66
N ASN A 19 -20.58 20.83 2.44
CA ASN A 19 -20.53 21.65 1.24
C ASN A 19 -19.54 22.83 1.37
N ILE A 20 -19.17 23.47 0.26
CA ILE A 20 -18.24 24.61 0.27
C ILE A 20 -18.77 25.78 1.12
N SER A 21 -20.09 25.99 1.18
CA SER A 21 -20.69 27.04 2.02
C SER A 21 -20.45 26.76 3.51
N GLU A 22 -20.68 25.53 3.95
CA GLU A 22 -20.42 25.07 5.32
C GLU A 22 -18.93 25.18 5.67
N LEU A 23 -18.05 24.80 4.75
CA LEU A 23 -16.60 24.96 4.93
C LEU A 23 -16.22 26.44 5.08
N SER A 24 -16.79 27.31 4.24
CA SER A 24 -16.54 28.75 4.29
C SER A 24 -17.10 29.39 5.57
N ALA A 25 -18.24 28.90 6.07
CA ALA A 25 -18.75 29.32 7.37
C ALA A 25 -17.87 28.83 8.54
N MET A 26 -17.33 27.61 8.44
CA MET A 26 -16.46 27.02 9.46
C MET A 26 -15.08 27.70 9.52
N ILE A 27 -14.54 28.07 8.36
CA ILE A 27 -13.21 28.66 8.18
C ILE A 27 -13.33 29.84 7.19
N PRO A 28 -13.82 31.01 7.66
CA PRO A 28 -14.12 32.17 6.80
C PRO A 28 -12.87 32.93 6.33
N GLN A 29 -11.69 32.63 6.89
CA GLN A 29 -10.43 33.30 6.58
C GLN A 29 -9.94 33.08 5.14
N PHE A 30 -10.55 32.16 4.39
CA PHE A 30 -10.09 31.74 3.08
C PHE A 30 -11.23 31.63 2.08
N ASP A 31 -11.02 32.18 0.88
CA ASP A 31 -11.94 32.04 -0.23
C ASP A 31 -11.81 30.64 -0.86
N TRP A 32 -12.46 29.65 -0.24
CA TRP A 32 -12.44 28.26 -0.68
C TRP A 32 -13.01 28.09 -2.10
N LEU A 33 -14.13 28.74 -2.39
CA LEU A 33 -14.77 28.64 -3.71
C LEU A 33 -13.90 29.27 -4.78
N GLY A 34 -13.37 30.48 -4.53
CA GLY A 34 -12.45 31.14 -5.44
C GLY A 34 -11.17 30.33 -5.66
N TYR A 35 -10.60 29.74 -4.60
CA TYR A 35 -9.45 28.85 -4.73
C TYR A 35 -9.75 27.65 -5.62
N ILE A 36 -10.86 26.93 -5.37
CA ILE A 36 -11.26 25.75 -6.17
C ILE A 36 -11.46 26.14 -7.65
N LYS A 37 -12.17 27.24 -7.91
CA LYS A 37 -12.35 27.75 -9.28
C LYS A 37 -11.05 28.17 -9.94
N LYS A 38 -10.06 28.64 -9.17
CA LYS A 38 -8.77 29.09 -9.69
C LYS A 38 -7.83 27.93 -10.04
N VAL A 39 -7.90 26.82 -9.31
CA VAL A 39 -7.00 25.67 -9.53
C VAL A 39 -7.46 24.73 -10.64
N ILE A 40 -8.76 24.73 -10.97
CA ILE A 40 -9.33 23.95 -12.07
C ILE A 40 -9.14 24.70 -13.39
N ASP A 41 -8.46 24.11 -14.38
CA ASP A 41 -8.41 24.67 -15.73
C ASP A 41 -9.71 24.32 -16.46
N THR A 42 -10.70 25.22 -16.41
CA THR A 42 -12.02 25.02 -17.05
C THR A 42 -11.97 24.97 -18.57
N ARG A 43 -10.81 25.23 -19.20
CA ARG A 43 -10.62 24.97 -20.64
C ARG A 43 -10.40 23.49 -20.92
N LEU A 44 -9.80 22.78 -19.96
CA LEU A 44 -9.63 21.32 -20.00
C LEU A 44 -10.89 20.61 -19.52
N TYR A 45 -11.59 21.20 -18.55
CA TYR A 45 -12.81 20.63 -17.94
C TYR A 45 -13.98 21.63 -17.95
N PRO A 46 -14.59 21.92 -19.11
CA PRO A 46 -15.70 22.88 -19.22
C PRO A 46 -16.90 22.54 -18.33
N GLU A 47 -17.16 21.25 -18.10
CA GLU A 47 -18.22 20.73 -17.24
C GLU A 47 -18.05 21.09 -15.76
N LEU A 48 -16.86 21.50 -15.34
CA LEU A 48 -16.55 21.90 -13.96
C LEU A 48 -16.63 23.41 -13.73
N LYS A 49 -17.01 24.19 -14.76
CA LYS A 49 -17.12 25.66 -14.68
C LYS A 49 -18.13 26.13 -13.64
N ASP A 50 -19.19 25.35 -13.43
CA ASP A 50 -20.33 25.72 -12.60
C ASP A 50 -20.23 25.20 -11.15
N ILE A 51 -19.03 24.81 -10.69
CA ILE A 51 -18.81 24.47 -9.28
C ILE A 51 -19.25 25.64 -8.40
N GLY A 52 -20.20 25.37 -7.51
CA GLY A 52 -20.85 26.36 -6.69
C GLY A 52 -20.69 26.12 -5.19
N PRO A 53 -21.27 27.00 -4.36
CA PRO A 53 -21.21 26.87 -2.90
C PRO A 53 -21.85 25.58 -2.34
N SER A 54 -22.72 24.92 -3.10
CA SER A 54 -23.37 23.65 -2.73
C SER A 54 -22.51 22.41 -3.01
N GLU A 55 -21.34 22.57 -3.63
CA GLU A 55 -20.46 21.44 -3.95
C GLU A 55 -19.99 20.73 -2.68
N ASN A 56 -20.10 19.40 -2.65
CA ASN A 56 -19.65 18.60 -1.53
C ASN A 56 -18.13 18.38 -1.57
N VAL A 57 -17.47 18.56 -0.42
CA VAL A 57 -16.04 18.31 -0.22
C VAL A 57 -15.84 17.43 1.03
N ILE A 58 -14.79 16.61 1.00
CA ILE A 58 -14.36 15.85 2.18
C ILE A 58 -13.17 16.58 2.82
N VAL A 59 -13.40 17.19 3.97
CA VAL A 59 -12.35 17.88 4.73
C VAL A 59 -11.70 16.88 5.68
N ARG A 60 -10.54 16.34 5.28
CA ARG A 60 -9.88 15.27 6.06
C ARG A 60 -9.56 15.65 7.51
N VAL A 61 -9.22 16.91 7.75
CA VAL A 61 -8.75 17.38 9.06
C VAL A 61 -9.26 18.80 9.33
N PRO A 62 -10.54 18.99 9.67
CA PRO A 62 -11.11 20.33 9.82
C PRO A 62 -10.36 21.18 10.84
N GLN A 63 -9.95 20.57 11.96
CA GLN A 63 -9.21 21.25 13.03
C GLN A 63 -7.84 21.78 12.55
N TYR A 64 -7.13 21.04 11.69
CA TYR A 64 -5.86 21.51 11.13
C TYR A 64 -6.04 22.82 10.36
N PHE A 65 -7.10 22.96 9.57
CA PHE A 65 -7.33 24.18 8.82
C PHE A 65 -7.68 25.35 9.75
N LYS A 66 -8.50 25.14 10.79
CA LYS A 66 -8.76 26.16 11.82
C LYS A 66 -7.45 26.66 12.46
N ASP A 67 -6.59 25.72 12.86
CA ASP A 67 -5.30 26.05 13.46
C ASP A 67 -4.34 26.72 12.46
N LEU A 68 -4.32 26.25 11.22
CA LEU A 68 -3.51 26.83 10.15
C LEU A 68 -3.88 28.29 9.93
N PHE A 69 -5.16 28.61 9.74
CA PHE A 69 -5.57 29.99 9.48
C PHE A 69 -5.31 30.92 10.67
N ARG A 70 -5.44 30.41 11.90
CA ARG A 70 -4.98 31.15 13.10
C ARG A 70 -3.48 31.47 13.04
N ILE A 71 -2.63 30.54 12.58
CA ILE A 71 -1.20 30.80 12.42
C ILE A 71 -0.96 31.81 11.28
N LEU A 72 -1.66 31.66 10.15
CA LEU A 72 -1.50 32.53 8.99
C LEU A 72 -1.90 33.99 9.28
N GLU A 73 -2.92 34.21 10.10
CA GLU A 73 -3.37 35.55 10.50
C GLU A 73 -2.37 36.24 11.45
N ASN A 74 -1.71 35.47 12.32
CA ASN A 74 -0.82 36.01 13.35
C ASN A 74 0.65 36.09 12.91
N GLU A 75 1.04 35.40 11.84
CA GLU A 75 2.42 35.37 11.37
C GLU A 75 2.72 36.51 10.38
N ARG A 76 3.99 36.96 10.36
CA ARG A 76 4.40 38.02 9.43
C ARG A 76 4.32 37.53 7.99
N LYS A 77 3.75 38.35 7.11
CA LYS A 77 3.66 38.08 5.66
C LYS A 77 5.01 37.66 5.04
N LYS A 78 6.13 38.26 5.48
CA LYS A 78 7.48 37.89 5.04
C LYS A 78 7.86 36.45 5.43
N THR A 79 7.54 36.02 6.65
CA THR A 79 7.78 34.64 7.11
C THR A 79 6.96 33.65 6.26
N LEU A 80 5.68 33.95 6.02
CA LEU A 80 4.81 33.13 5.19
C LEU A 80 5.32 33.01 3.75
N ALA A 81 5.70 34.14 3.13
CA ALA A 81 6.29 34.15 1.79
C ALA A 81 7.58 33.31 1.73
N ASN A 82 8.48 33.48 2.70
CA ASN A 82 9.71 32.68 2.79
C ASN A 82 9.42 31.19 2.92
N TYR A 83 8.44 30.80 3.74
CA TYR A 83 8.02 29.41 3.88
C TYR A 83 7.49 28.85 2.55
N LEU A 84 6.58 29.56 1.87
CA LEU A 84 6.01 29.12 0.59
C LEU A 84 7.09 28.97 -0.49
N VAL A 85 7.99 29.95 -0.60
CA VAL A 85 9.13 29.90 -1.53
C VAL A 85 10.04 28.72 -1.19
N TRP A 86 10.34 28.49 0.10
CA TRP A 86 11.14 27.34 0.52
C TRP A 86 10.49 26.02 0.14
N ARG A 87 9.18 25.85 0.36
CA ARG A 87 8.46 24.63 -0.04
C ARG A 87 8.56 24.38 -1.55
N MET A 88 8.45 25.44 -2.36
CA MET A 88 8.62 25.36 -3.81
C MET A 88 10.05 24.96 -4.19
N VAL A 89 11.06 25.65 -3.65
CA VAL A 89 12.49 25.37 -3.90
C VAL A 89 12.85 23.94 -3.48
N TYR A 90 12.48 23.53 -2.26
CA TYR A 90 12.75 22.20 -1.73
C TYR A 90 12.21 21.10 -2.65
N SER A 91 10.98 21.28 -3.16
CA SER A 91 10.33 20.31 -4.06
C SER A 91 10.95 20.22 -5.46
N ARG A 92 11.93 21.06 -5.79
CA ARG A 92 12.59 21.11 -7.11
C ARG A 92 14.10 20.92 -7.04
N LEU A 93 14.70 20.73 -5.86
CA LEU A 93 16.15 20.59 -5.70
C LEU A 93 16.75 19.51 -6.60
N PHE A 94 16.04 18.40 -6.80
CA PHE A 94 16.47 17.29 -7.65
C PHE A 94 16.42 17.57 -9.15
N ASN A 95 15.66 18.58 -9.56
CA ASN A 95 15.50 18.97 -10.97
C ASN A 95 16.44 20.11 -11.37
N LEU A 96 17.34 20.50 -10.48
CA LEU A 96 18.29 21.60 -10.69
C LEU A 96 19.72 21.06 -10.80
N SER A 97 20.66 21.97 -11.05
CA SER A 97 22.08 21.64 -11.19
C SER A 97 22.67 20.99 -9.93
N ARG A 98 23.81 20.33 -10.10
CA ARG A 98 24.49 19.52 -9.08
C ARG A 98 24.66 20.23 -7.73
N ARG A 99 24.88 21.55 -7.74
CA ARG A 99 25.03 22.36 -6.52
C ARG A 99 23.81 22.27 -5.59
N PHE A 100 22.59 22.22 -6.14
CA PHE A 100 21.37 22.08 -5.35
C PHE A 100 21.18 20.66 -4.83
N GLN A 101 21.47 19.68 -5.66
CA GLN A 101 21.40 18.27 -5.29
C GLN A 101 22.39 17.94 -4.17
N TYR A 102 23.59 18.54 -4.15
CA TYR A 102 24.54 18.36 -3.05
C TYR A 102 24.07 18.96 -1.73
N ARG A 103 23.36 20.10 -1.75
CA ARG A 103 22.72 20.64 -0.53
C ARG A 103 21.64 19.70 -0.01
N TRP A 104 20.86 19.09 -0.90
CA TRP A 104 19.93 18.03 -0.50
C TRP A 104 20.67 16.81 0.06
N LEU A 105 21.79 16.40 -0.51
CA LEU A 105 22.59 15.27 -0.01
C LEU A 105 23.11 15.53 1.41
N GLU A 106 23.59 16.74 1.70
CA GLU A 106 24.02 17.14 3.05
C GLU A 106 22.88 16.96 4.07
N PHE A 107 21.68 17.42 3.73
CA PHE A 107 20.48 17.22 4.55
C PHE A 107 20.10 15.73 4.67
N SER A 108 20.06 15.01 3.55
CA SER A 108 19.71 13.59 3.48
C SER A 108 20.68 12.70 4.25
N ARG A 109 21.96 13.07 4.34
CA ARG A 109 22.94 12.37 5.16
C ARG A 109 22.58 12.40 6.64
N VAL A 110 22.02 13.51 7.14
CA VAL A 110 21.60 13.64 8.53
C VAL A 110 20.30 12.87 8.79
N ILE A 111 19.34 12.95 7.87
CA ILE A 111 17.99 12.38 8.07
C ILE A 111 17.94 10.88 7.75
N HIS A 112 18.61 10.44 6.69
CA HIS A 112 18.52 9.09 6.14
C HIS A 112 19.87 8.35 6.12
N GLY A 113 20.99 9.00 6.47
CA GLY A 113 22.31 8.39 6.40
C GLY A 113 22.84 8.22 4.96
N THR A 114 22.18 8.81 3.97
CA THR A 114 22.55 8.70 2.55
C THR A 114 23.92 9.35 2.29
N THR A 115 24.83 8.61 1.65
CA THR A 115 26.22 9.07 1.44
C THR A 115 26.47 9.64 0.06
N THR A 116 25.73 9.20 -0.95
CA THR A 116 25.92 9.53 -2.37
C THR A 116 24.60 9.85 -3.06
N LEU A 117 24.65 10.65 -4.12
CA LEU A 117 23.51 10.84 -5.00
C LEU A 117 23.33 9.61 -5.91
N LEU A 118 22.10 9.33 -6.32
CA LEU A 118 21.85 8.36 -7.38
C LEU A 118 22.58 8.75 -8.68
N PRO A 119 22.99 7.78 -9.50
CA PRO A 119 23.45 8.02 -10.86
C PRO A 119 22.45 8.85 -11.66
N GLN A 120 22.95 9.61 -12.64
CA GLN A 120 22.10 10.51 -13.42
C GLN A 120 21.02 9.74 -14.19
N TRP A 121 21.35 8.58 -14.75
CA TRP A 121 20.41 7.78 -15.53
C TRP A 121 19.25 7.26 -14.67
N GLU A 122 19.50 6.82 -13.42
CA GLU A 122 18.44 6.37 -12.50
C GLU A 122 17.46 7.51 -12.21
N LYS A 123 17.95 8.72 -11.92
CA LYS A 123 17.09 9.89 -11.71
C LYS A 123 16.23 10.22 -12.93
N CYS A 124 16.79 10.03 -14.14
CA CYS A 124 16.04 10.23 -15.38
C CYS A 124 14.95 9.16 -15.54
N VAL A 125 15.26 7.89 -15.25
CA VAL A 125 14.28 6.80 -15.27
C VAL A 125 13.17 7.07 -14.26
N ASP A 126 13.49 7.39 -13.00
CA ASP A 126 12.51 7.70 -11.95
C ASP A 126 11.58 8.86 -12.36
N LEU A 127 12.13 9.90 -13.00
CA LEU A 127 11.34 11.02 -13.47
C LEU A 127 10.38 10.59 -14.58
N VAL A 128 10.86 9.86 -15.58
CA VAL A 128 10.05 9.46 -16.74
C VAL A 128 8.99 8.46 -16.30
N GLU A 129 9.30 7.52 -15.41
CA GLU A 129 8.34 6.60 -14.80
C GLU A 129 7.25 7.37 -14.02
N SER A 130 7.64 8.34 -13.19
CA SER A 130 6.67 9.15 -12.44
C SER A 130 5.83 10.08 -13.32
N ALA A 131 6.35 10.52 -14.47
CA ALA A 131 5.69 11.46 -15.35
C ALA A 131 4.79 10.79 -16.39
N LEU A 132 5.20 9.61 -16.89
CA LEU A 132 4.57 8.90 -18.00
C LEU A 132 4.37 7.41 -17.65
N PRO A 133 3.68 7.09 -16.55
CA PRO A 133 3.62 5.74 -15.99
C PRO A 133 3.06 4.71 -16.98
N TYR A 134 2.06 5.06 -17.79
CA TYR A 134 1.47 4.13 -18.76
C TYR A 134 2.33 3.90 -20.00
N ALA A 135 3.03 4.93 -20.49
CA ALA A 135 3.95 4.78 -21.62
C ALA A 135 5.14 3.89 -21.25
N VAL A 136 5.77 4.17 -20.11
CA VAL A 136 6.86 3.32 -19.58
C VAL A 136 6.34 1.93 -19.22
N GLY A 137 5.15 1.85 -18.61
CA GLY A 137 4.48 0.61 -18.28
C GLY A 137 4.29 -0.30 -19.49
N LYS A 138 3.82 0.23 -20.62
CA LYS A 138 3.70 -0.53 -21.88
C LYS A 138 5.05 -1.08 -22.33
N MET A 139 6.09 -0.23 -22.35
CA MET A 139 7.44 -0.65 -22.75
C MET A 139 7.96 -1.77 -21.85
N PHE A 140 7.77 -1.65 -20.54
CA PHE A 140 8.18 -2.66 -19.56
C PHE A 140 7.45 -3.99 -19.76
N VAL A 141 6.12 -3.95 -19.89
CA VAL A 141 5.30 -5.15 -20.06
C VAL A 141 5.67 -5.89 -21.34
N ASN A 142 5.81 -5.18 -22.47
CA ASN A 142 6.21 -5.78 -23.74
C ASN A 142 7.57 -6.50 -23.68
N THR A 143 8.45 -6.10 -22.76
CA THR A 143 9.81 -6.63 -22.64
C THR A 143 9.94 -7.71 -21.56
N HIS A 144 9.25 -7.55 -20.43
CA HIS A 144 9.52 -8.31 -19.20
C HIS A 144 8.33 -9.10 -18.64
N PHE A 145 7.13 -8.95 -19.22
CA PHE A 145 5.94 -9.62 -18.75
C PHE A 145 5.48 -10.70 -19.74
N GLN A 146 5.12 -11.87 -19.20
CA GLN A 146 4.60 -13.00 -19.96
C GLN A 146 3.19 -13.32 -19.41
N GLU A 147 2.27 -13.67 -20.30
CA GLU A 147 0.85 -13.84 -19.96
C GLU A 147 0.58 -15.06 -19.06
N ASP A 148 1.43 -16.08 -19.08
CA ASP A 148 1.35 -17.26 -18.20
C ASP A 148 1.43 -16.88 -16.70
N LYS A 149 2.11 -15.78 -16.37
CA LYS A 149 2.15 -15.22 -15.02
C LYS A 149 0.76 -14.85 -14.52
N LYS A 150 -0.14 -14.44 -15.42
CA LYS A 150 -1.51 -14.04 -15.08
C LYS A 150 -2.36 -15.22 -14.64
N GLU A 151 -2.28 -16.34 -15.37
CA GLU A 151 -3.01 -17.56 -15.04
C GLU A 151 -2.59 -18.12 -13.67
N MET A 152 -1.29 -18.14 -13.40
CA MET A 152 -0.77 -18.58 -12.10
C MET A 152 -1.21 -17.66 -10.95
N MET A 153 -1.28 -16.35 -11.19
CA MET A 153 -1.79 -15.40 -10.20
C MET A 153 -3.29 -15.60 -9.94
N GLU A 154 -4.09 -15.86 -10.97
CA GLU A 154 -5.52 -16.17 -10.82
C GLU A 154 -5.73 -17.43 -9.97
N GLU A 155 -4.93 -18.50 -10.19
CA GLU A 155 -4.94 -19.70 -9.34
C GLU A 155 -4.60 -19.36 -7.88
N LEU A 156 -3.54 -18.58 -7.64
CA LEU A 156 -3.14 -18.16 -6.31
C LEU A 156 -4.23 -17.35 -5.61
N ILE A 157 -4.82 -16.37 -6.30
CA ILE A 157 -5.88 -15.51 -5.75
C ILE A 157 -7.08 -16.33 -5.33
N GLU A 158 -7.53 -17.28 -6.15
CA GLU A 158 -8.68 -18.12 -5.81
C GLU A 158 -8.35 -19.12 -4.70
N GLY A 159 -7.12 -19.64 -4.66
CA GLY A 159 -6.62 -20.46 -3.55
C GLY A 159 -6.62 -19.70 -2.22
N ILE A 160 -6.15 -18.45 -2.22
CA ILE A 160 -6.13 -17.56 -1.05
C ILE A 160 -7.55 -17.17 -0.63
N ARG A 161 -8.42 -16.80 -1.58
CA ARG A 161 -9.83 -16.48 -1.30
C ARG A 161 -10.53 -17.66 -0.63
N TRP A 162 -10.32 -18.86 -1.14
CA TRP A 162 -10.82 -20.07 -0.51
C TRP A 162 -10.25 -20.24 0.90
N ALA A 163 -8.93 -20.07 1.08
CA ALA A 163 -8.30 -20.27 2.38
C ALA A 163 -8.86 -19.30 3.44
N PHE A 164 -9.05 -18.03 3.07
CA PHE A 164 -9.69 -17.05 3.94
C PHE A 164 -11.12 -17.47 4.32
N ILE A 165 -11.94 -17.85 3.33
CA ILE A 165 -13.33 -18.28 3.57
C ILE A 165 -13.37 -19.53 4.46
N ASP A 166 -12.51 -20.51 4.19
CA ASP A 166 -12.46 -21.76 4.95
C ASP A 166 -12.05 -21.52 6.42
N MET A 167 -11.09 -20.61 6.66
CA MET A 167 -10.72 -20.19 8.03
C MET A 167 -11.86 -19.41 8.70
N LEU A 168 -12.53 -18.50 7.97
CA LEU A 168 -13.66 -17.73 8.48
C LEU A 168 -14.82 -18.62 8.91
N GLU A 169 -15.11 -19.68 8.17
CA GLU A 169 -16.22 -20.59 8.46
C GLU A 169 -15.89 -21.62 9.54
N LYS A 170 -14.68 -22.21 9.50
CA LYS A 170 -14.34 -23.38 10.33
C LYS A 170 -13.58 -23.06 11.61
N GLU A 171 -12.83 -21.96 11.64
CA GLU A 171 -11.87 -21.70 12.72
C GLU A 171 -12.10 -20.38 13.44
N ASN A 172 -12.75 -19.41 12.79
CA ASN A 172 -13.12 -18.17 13.43
C ASN A 172 -14.22 -18.44 14.47
N ASP A 173 -13.93 -18.23 15.75
CA ASP A 173 -14.83 -18.46 16.88
C ASP A 173 -15.34 -17.17 17.53
N TRP A 174 -14.83 -16.02 17.08
CA TRP A 174 -15.02 -14.74 17.74
C TRP A 174 -16.00 -13.82 17.03
N MET A 175 -16.32 -14.08 15.76
CA MET A 175 -17.36 -13.32 15.04
C MET A 175 -18.73 -13.98 15.20
N ASP A 176 -19.76 -13.15 15.38
CA ASP A 176 -21.15 -13.60 15.27
C ASP A 176 -21.51 -14.03 13.84
N SER A 177 -22.61 -14.77 13.69
CA SER A 177 -23.05 -15.34 12.41
C SER A 177 -23.39 -14.27 11.36
N GLU A 178 -23.92 -13.12 11.77
CA GLU A 178 -24.28 -12.04 10.84
C GLU A 178 -23.02 -11.40 10.25
N THR A 179 -22.07 -11.06 11.11
CA THR A 179 -20.80 -10.45 10.70
C THR A 179 -19.98 -11.43 9.86
N LYS A 180 -19.95 -12.73 10.20
CA LYS A 180 -19.32 -13.77 9.36
C LYS A 180 -19.93 -13.83 7.96
N ARG A 181 -21.27 -13.82 7.83
CA ARG A 181 -21.94 -13.81 6.53
C ARG A 181 -21.55 -12.59 5.70
N LYS A 182 -21.51 -11.39 6.29
CA LYS A 182 -21.10 -10.18 5.58
C LYS A 182 -19.61 -10.22 5.18
N ALA A 183 -18.75 -10.76 6.04
CA ALA A 183 -17.33 -10.95 5.72
C ALA A 183 -17.13 -11.94 4.57
N TYR A 184 -17.91 -13.03 4.53
CA TYR A 184 -17.95 -13.97 3.42
C TYR A 184 -18.36 -13.29 2.10
N GLU A 185 -19.43 -12.49 2.11
CA GLU A 185 -19.88 -11.75 0.92
C GLU A 185 -18.84 -10.75 0.43
N LYS A 186 -18.17 -10.05 1.34
CA LYS A 186 -17.07 -9.16 1.01
C LYS A 186 -15.89 -9.93 0.43
N ALA A 187 -15.50 -11.04 1.04
CA ALA A 187 -14.40 -11.89 0.59
C ALA A 187 -14.65 -12.42 -0.83
N LYS A 188 -15.89 -12.79 -1.16
CA LYS A 188 -16.26 -13.23 -2.51
C LYS A 188 -16.20 -12.15 -3.59
N THR A 189 -16.31 -10.89 -3.20
CA THR A 189 -16.39 -9.75 -4.14
C THR A 189 -15.07 -9.01 -4.30
N VAL A 190 -14.02 -9.38 -3.57
CA VAL A 190 -12.68 -8.84 -3.78
C VAL A 190 -12.25 -9.11 -5.22
N MET A 191 -12.03 -8.04 -5.99
CA MET A 191 -11.59 -8.13 -7.37
C MET A 191 -10.07 -8.06 -7.45
N ALA A 192 -9.47 -8.91 -8.27
CA ALA A 192 -8.03 -8.90 -8.50
C ALA A 192 -7.65 -8.25 -9.83
N LYS A 193 -6.47 -7.64 -9.82
CA LYS A 193 -5.88 -6.90 -10.94
C LYS A 193 -4.40 -7.30 -11.03
N VAL A 194 -4.02 -7.94 -12.13
CA VAL A 194 -2.72 -8.62 -12.27
C VAL A 194 -1.97 -8.13 -13.51
N GLY A 195 -0.69 -7.80 -13.35
CA GLY A 195 0.19 -7.34 -14.41
C GLY A 195 -0.01 -5.86 -14.76
N TYR A 196 -0.99 -5.58 -15.61
CA TYR A 196 -1.16 -4.26 -16.22
C TYR A 196 -2.60 -3.98 -16.67
N PRO A 197 -3.01 -2.70 -16.80
CA PRO A 197 -4.30 -2.35 -17.37
C PRO A 197 -4.29 -2.55 -18.90
N GLN A 198 -5.29 -3.26 -19.43
CA GLN A 198 -5.35 -3.60 -20.87
C GLN A 198 -5.27 -2.37 -21.80
N PHE A 199 -5.79 -1.20 -21.36
CA PHE A 199 -5.82 0.01 -22.19
C PHE A 199 -4.42 0.53 -22.58
N ILE A 200 -3.36 0.19 -21.84
CA ILE A 200 -1.99 0.64 -22.18
C ILE A 200 -1.46 -0.07 -23.44
N MET A 201 -2.08 -1.17 -23.85
CA MET A 201 -1.74 -1.83 -25.10
C MET A 201 -2.34 -1.14 -26.33
N ASN A 202 -3.18 -0.11 -26.12
CA ASN A 202 -3.74 0.71 -27.17
C ASN A 202 -2.92 2.00 -27.35
N ASP A 203 -2.15 2.07 -28.42
CA ASP A 203 -1.31 3.22 -28.79
C ASP A 203 -2.11 4.52 -28.90
N THR A 204 -3.34 4.45 -29.42
CA THR A 204 -4.24 5.61 -29.53
C THR A 204 -4.58 6.16 -28.15
N TYR A 205 -4.86 5.29 -27.17
CA TYR A 205 -5.15 5.71 -25.80
C TYR A 205 -3.97 6.45 -25.18
N ILE A 206 -2.76 5.87 -25.24
CA ILE A 206 -1.56 6.49 -24.68
C ILE A 206 -1.26 7.82 -25.36
N ASN A 207 -1.32 7.87 -26.69
CA ASN A 207 -1.04 9.09 -27.44
C ASN A 207 -2.03 10.21 -27.08
N GLU A 208 -3.31 9.90 -26.93
CA GLU A 208 -4.33 10.86 -26.51
C GLU A 208 -4.15 11.34 -25.07
N ASP A 209 -3.75 10.45 -24.15
CA ASP A 209 -3.50 10.77 -22.74
C ASP A 209 -2.39 11.82 -22.59
N ILE A 210 -1.30 11.68 -23.36
CA ILE A 210 -0.11 12.54 -23.26
C ILE A 210 -0.04 13.63 -24.33
N LYS A 211 -1.05 13.79 -25.20
CA LYS A 211 -1.01 14.72 -26.36
C LYS A 211 -0.73 16.19 -26.03
N THR A 212 -1.02 16.59 -24.79
CA THR A 212 -0.81 17.97 -24.33
C THR A 212 0.62 18.25 -23.88
N LEU A 213 1.42 17.20 -23.66
CA LEU A 213 2.82 17.29 -23.26
C LEU A 213 3.70 17.48 -24.50
N LYS A 214 4.59 18.47 -24.46
CA LYS A 214 5.52 18.81 -25.54
C LYS A 214 6.93 18.91 -24.98
N PHE A 215 7.67 17.82 -25.08
CA PHE A 215 9.02 17.74 -24.53
C PHE A 215 10.05 18.35 -25.48
N THR A 216 11.08 18.96 -24.91
CA THR A 216 12.26 19.43 -25.66
C THR A 216 13.52 18.83 -25.05
N GLU A 217 14.52 18.52 -25.89
CA GLU A 217 15.78 17.94 -25.40
C GLU A 217 16.65 18.95 -24.64
N SER A 218 16.48 20.25 -24.93
CA SER A 218 17.31 21.33 -24.37
C SER A 218 16.72 21.99 -23.12
N ASP A 219 15.43 21.80 -22.80
CA ASP A 219 14.77 22.43 -21.64
C ASP A 219 14.14 21.39 -20.69
N TYR A 220 15.02 20.72 -19.94
CA TYR A 220 14.64 19.76 -18.91
C TYR A 220 13.72 20.36 -17.82
N PHE A 221 13.96 21.60 -17.39
CA PHE A 221 13.19 22.17 -16.29
C PHE A 221 11.76 22.47 -16.72
N SER A 222 11.54 23.00 -17.93
CA SER A 222 10.20 23.16 -18.48
C SER A 222 9.49 21.82 -18.69
N ASN A 223 10.20 20.75 -19.09
CA ASN A 223 9.66 19.38 -19.14
C ASN A 223 9.13 18.91 -17.77
N VAL A 224 9.87 19.19 -16.70
CA VAL A 224 9.43 18.89 -15.33
C VAL A 224 8.22 19.73 -14.94
N LEU A 225 8.19 21.02 -15.27
CA LEU A 225 7.06 21.87 -14.89
C LEU A 225 5.77 21.51 -15.63
N GLN A 226 5.83 21.20 -16.92
CA GLN A 226 4.65 20.82 -17.69
C GLN A 226 4.05 19.49 -17.21
N THR A 227 4.88 18.49 -16.88
CA THR A 227 4.42 17.19 -16.36
C THR A 227 3.76 17.34 -15.00
N ARG A 228 4.30 18.20 -14.12
CA ARG A 228 3.65 18.52 -12.83
C ARG A 228 2.34 19.26 -13.01
N LYS A 229 2.24 20.15 -14.00
CA LYS A 229 0.98 20.83 -14.33
C LYS A 229 -0.06 19.83 -14.83
N TYR A 230 0.34 18.94 -15.75
CA TYR A 230 -0.51 17.88 -16.28
C TYR A 230 -1.04 16.98 -15.16
N ALA A 231 -0.17 16.44 -14.31
CA ALA A 231 -0.55 15.60 -13.18
C ALA A 231 -1.45 16.32 -12.14
N ALA A 232 -1.26 17.62 -11.94
CA ALA A 232 -2.12 18.40 -11.05
C ALA A 232 -3.53 18.64 -11.62
N GLN A 233 -3.71 18.51 -12.95
CA GLN A 233 -5.00 18.66 -13.61
C GLN A 233 -5.71 17.32 -13.82
N SER A 234 -4.97 16.22 -14.02
CA SER A 234 -5.53 14.90 -14.33
C SER A 234 -6.55 14.41 -13.29
N ASP A 235 -6.40 14.76 -12.02
CA ASP A 235 -7.35 14.35 -10.97
C ASP A 235 -8.75 14.96 -11.17
N PHE A 236 -8.86 16.16 -11.76
CA PHE A 236 -10.15 16.82 -11.98
C PHE A 236 -10.98 16.13 -13.05
N TYR A 237 -10.35 15.41 -13.99
CA TYR A 237 -11.04 14.60 -15.00
C TYR A 237 -12.03 13.60 -14.38
N TRP A 238 -11.75 13.12 -13.16
CA TRP A 238 -12.59 12.14 -12.47
C TRP A 238 -13.81 12.76 -11.78
N LEU A 239 -13.84 14.08 -11.61
CA LEU A 239 -15.00 14.74 -11.01
C LEU A 239 -16.19 14.64 -11.98
N ARG A 240 -17.37 14.25 -11.47
CA ARG A 240 -18.59 13.93 -12.24
C ARG A 240 -18.55 12.61 -13.04
N LYS A 241 -17.53 11.79 -12.87
CA LYS A 241 -17.49 10.44 -13.46
C LYS A 241 -17.81 9.39 -12.42
N GLU A 242 -18.39 8.28 -12.88
CA GLU A 242 -18.45 7.07 -12.09
C GLU A 242 -17.06 6.44 -11.99
N VAL A 243 -16.76 5.83 -10.85
CA VAL A 243 -15.48 5.14 -10.63
C VAL A 243 -15.48 3.87 -11.48
N PRO A 244 -14.68 3.77 -12.55
CA PRO A 244 -14.72 2.59 -13.38
C PRO A 244 -13.95 1.48 -12.68
N LYS A 245 -14.62 0.35 -12.42
CA LYS A 245 -13.98 -0.78 -11.73
C LYS A 245 -12.79 -1.34 -12.51
N THR A 246 -12.70 -1.09 -13.81
CA THR A 246 -11.60 -1.48 -14.70
C THR A 246 -10.35 -0.61 -14.56
N GLU A 247 -10.42 0.60 -14.01
CA GLU A 247 -9.30 1.56 -14.00
C GLU A 247 -8.17 1.19 -13.02
N TRP A 248 -6.94 1.47 -13.42
CA TRP A 248 -5.74 1.18 -12.62
C TRP A 248 -4.98 2.46 -12.36
N PHE A 249 -4.78 2.80 -11.09
CA PHE A 249 -4.02 4.00 -10.69
C PHE A 249 -2.61 3.66 -10.19
N THR A 250 -2.06 2.53 -10.65
CA THR A 250 -0.75 2.02 -10.25
C THR A 250 0.06 1.71 -11.50
N SER A 251 1.30 2.21 -11.55
CA SER A 251 2.19 1.94 -12.68
C SER A 251 2.50 0.44 -12.79
N PRO A 252 2.43 -0.17 -13.99
CA PRO A 252 2.81 -1.57 -14.19
C PRO A 252 4.25 -1.90 -13.76
N THR A 253 5.15 -0.93 -13.76
CA THR A 253 6.56 -1.06 -13.36
C THR A 253 6.78 -1.15 -11.86
N THR A 254 5.77 -0.83 -11.05
CA THR A 254 5.90 -0.78 -9.59
C THR A 254 6.18 -2.16 -9.00
N VAL A 255 7.24 -2.27 -8.19
CA VAL A 255 7.54 -3.44 -7.36
C VAL A 255 6.86 -3.24 -6.00
N ASN A 256 5.56 -3.50 -5.95
CA ASN A 256 4.75 -3.50 -4.74
C ASN A 256 3.39 -4.19 -5.01
N ALA A 257 2.58 -4.41 -3.97
CA ALA A 257 1.18 -4.82 -4.10
C ALA A 257 0.27 -3.89 -3.28
N PHE A 258 -1.03 -3.87 -3.59
CA PHE A 258 -1.95 -2.93 -2.96
C PHE A 258 -3.38 -3.47 -2.81
N TYR A 259 -3.99 -3.22 -1.66
CA TYR A 259 -5.42 -3.25 -1.43
C TYR A 259 -6.02 -1.84 -1.48
N SER A 260 -7.21 -1.73 -2.07
CA SER A 260 -8.00 -0.50 -2.16
C SER A 260 -9.36 -0.72 -1.52
N ALA A 261 -9.55 -0.18 -0.32
CA ALA A 261 -10.79 -0.36 0.43
C ALA A 261 -12.01 0.23 -0.28
N SER A 262 -11.85 1.37 -0.96
CA SER A 262 -12.95 2.05 -1.66
C SER A 262 -13.38 1.39 -2.98
N THR A 263 -12.59 0.44 -3.48
CA THR A 263 -12.94 -0.32 -4.70
C THR A 263 -13.01 -1.83 -4.46
N ASN A 264 -12.75 -2.26 -3.21
CA ASN A 264 -12.60 -3.66 -2.81
C ASN A 264 -11.71 -4.46 -3.78
N GLN A 265 -10.51 -3.93 -4.06
CA GLN A 265 -9.59 -4.48 -5.08
C GLN A 265 -8.20 -4.75 -4.53
N ILE A 266 -7.61 -5.87 -4.95
CA ILE A 266 -6.19 -6.19 -4.81
C ILE A 266 -5.48 -6.00 -6.15
N ARG A 267 -4.29 -5.39 -6.15
CA ARG A 267 -3.52 -5.05 -7.34
C ARG A 267 -2.08 -5.55 -7.23
N PHE A 268 -1.64 -6.26 -8.27
CA PHE A 268 -0.27 -6.80 -8.43
C PHE A 268 0.29 -6.34 -9.78
N PRO A 269 1.02 -5.22 -9.82
CA PRO A 269 1.66 -4.74 -11.04
C PRO A 269 2.70 -5.74 -11.57
N ALA A 270 3.00 -5.67 -12.87
CA ALA A 270 3.96 -6.54 -13.55
C ALA A 270 5.35 -6.49 -12.90
N GLY A 271 5.75 -5.35 -12.34
CA GLY A 271 7.00 -5.17 -11.60
C GLY A 271 7.12 -6.04 -10.35
N GLU A 272 6.02 -6.40 -9.70
CA GLU A 272 6.05 -7.33 -8.56
C GLU A 272 6.17 -8.80 -9.02
N LEU A 273 5.75 -9.10 -10.25
CA LEU A 273 5.66 -10.46 -10.79
C LEU A 273 7.00 -10.93 -11.40
N GLN A 274 8.04 -10.87 -10.58
CA GLN A 274 9.40 -11.30 -10.88
C GLN A 274 10.07 -11.93 -9.66
N LYS A 275 11.21 -12.59 -9.86
CA LYS A 275 12.00 -13.18 -8.77
C LYS A 275 12.52 -12.07 -7.83
N PRO A 276 12.59 -12.32 -6.51
CA PRO A 276 12.26 -13.56 -5.81
C PRO A 276 10.79 -13.67 -5.35
N PHE A 277 9.92 -12.74 -5.73
CA PHE A 277 8.51 -12.76 -5.32
C PHE A 277 7.72 -13.83 -6.10
N PHE A 278 7.92 -13.88 -7.41
CA PHE A 278 7.26 -14.80 -8.32
C PHE A 278 8.29 -15.67 -9.05
N TRP A 279 8.20 -16.99 -8.87
CA TRP A 279 9.16 -17.95 -9.43
C TRP A 279 8.67 -18.63 -10.73
N GLY A 280 7.41 -18.45 -11.11
CA GLY A 280 6.82 -19.11 -12.27
C GLY A 280 6.52 -20.59 -12.05
N THR A 281 6.31 -21.31 -13.14
CA THR A 281 5.93 -22.74 -13.15
C THR A 281 7.13 -23.69 -13.11
N GLU A 282 8.34 -23.18 -13.38
CA GLU A 282 9.58 -23.97 -13.40
C GLU A 282 10.13 -24.32 -12.01
N TYR A 283 9.63 -23.66 -10.96
CA TYR A 283 10.10 -23.82 -9.59
C TYR A 283 8.99 -24.41 -8.70
N PRO A 284 9.36 -25.12 -7.61
CA PRO A 284 8.36 -25.69 -6.70
C PRO A 284 7.38 -24.64 -6.17
N ARG A 285 6.10 -25.00 -6.10
CA ARG A 285 5.02 -24.13 -5.67
C ARG A 285 5.18 -23.66 -4.23
N SER A 286 5.81 -24.43 -3.37
CA SER A 286 6.21 -23.96 -2.02
C SER A 286 6.92 -22.59 -2.04
N LEU A 287 7.81 -22.32 -2.99
CA LEU A 287 8.51 -21.03 -3.09
C LEU A 287 7.56 -19.90 -3.48
N SER A 288 6.72 -20.11 -4.49
CA SER A 288 5.75 -19.13 -4.96
C SER A 288 4.67 -18.84 -3.92
N TYR A 289 4.10 -19.88 -3.29
CA TYR A 289 3.12 -19.70 -2.22
C TYR A 289 3.74 -19.00 -1.00
N GLY A 290 5.00 -19.30 -0.65
CA GLY A 290 5.70 -18.64 0.45
C GLY A 290 6.11 -17.19 0.17
N ALA A 291 6.16 -16.78 -1.09
CA ALA A 291 6.49 -15.42 -1.52
C ALA A 291 5.25 -14.68 -2.01
N ILE A 292 4.97 -14.68 -3.32
CA ILE A 292 3.82 -13.99 -3.91
C ILE A 292 2.48 -14.47 -3.33
N GLY A 293 2.34 -15.74 -2.97
CA GLY A 293 1.12 -16.23 -2.32
C GLY A 293 0.84 -15.55 -0.98
N VAL A 294 1.87 -15.33 -0.16
CA VAL A 294 1.74 -14.58 1.09
C VAL A 294 1.44 -13.10 0.82
N ILE A 295 1.99 -12.51 -0.25
CA ILE A 295 1.67 -11.13 -0.64
C ILE A 295 0.21 -11.03 -1.09
N VAL A 296 -0.30 -12.00 -1.84
CA VAL A 296 -1.72 -12.07 -2.21
C VAL A 296 -2.61 -12.17 -0.97
N GLY A 297 -2.25 -13.03 -0.03
CA GLY A 297 -2.93 -13.12 1.26
C GLY A 297 -2.86 -11.82 2.07
N HIS A 298 -1.71 -11.16 2.11
CA HIS A 298 -1.52 -9.87 2.79
C HIS A 298 -2.49 -8.81 2.25
N GLU A 299 -2.54 -8.63 0.93
CA GLU A 299 -3.48 -7.69 0.30
C GLU A 299 -4.94 -8.12 0.46
N PHE A 300 -5.23 -9.42 0.49
CA PHE A 300 -6.59 -9.92 0.75
C PHE A 300 -7.04 -9.61 2.18
N THR A 301 -6.17 -9.88 3.17
CA THR A 301 -6.40 -9.60 4.59
C THR A 301 -6.57 -8.10 4.85
N HIS A 302 -5.95 -7.21 4.07
CA HIS A 302 -6.17 -5.76 4.20
C HIS A 302 -7.65 -5.37 4.04
N GLY A 303 -8.47 -6.15 3.33
CA GLY A 303 -9.92 -5.97 3.29
C GLY A 303 -10.62 -6.14 4.64
N PHE A 304 -9.95 -6.72 5.62
CA PHE A 304 -10.49 -7.09 6.93
C PHE A 304 -9.58 -6.63 8.08
N ASP A 305 -8.57 -5.81 7.80
CA ASP A 305 -7.72 -5.24 8.84
C ASP A 305 -8.43 -4.12 9.64
N SER A 306 -7.69 -3.42 10.50
CA SER A 306 -8.21 -2.34 11.36
C SER A 306 -8.89 -1.17 10.61
N ASN A 307 -8.59 -0.99 9.32
CA ASN A 307 -9.16 0.05 8.46
C ASN A 307 -10.07 -0.53 7.37
N GLY A 308 -9.64 -1.56 6.64
CA GLY A 308 -10.41 -2.17 5.56
C GLY A 308 -11.72 -2.80 6.02
N ARG A 309 -11.78 -3.31 7.26
CA ARG A 309 -13.04 -3.83 7.83
C ARG A 309 -14.18 -2.82 7.86
N LYS A 310 -13.89 -1.52 7.80
CA LYS A 310 -14.88 -0.43 7.85
C LYS A 310 -15.55 -0.18 6.50
N TYR A 311 -15.08 -0.86 5.46
CA TYR A 311 -15.61 -0.73 4.11
C TYR A 311 -16.44 -1.97 3.77
N ASP A 312 -17.63 -1.80 3.23
CA ASP A 312 -18.48 -2.90 2.78
C ASP A 312 -17.93 -3.61 1.53
N LYS A 313 -18.68 -4.56 0.99
CA LYS A 313 -18.33 -5.29 -0.25
C LYS A 313 -18.23 -4.41 -1.50
N ASN A 314 -18.87 -3.25 -1.49
CA ASN A 314 -18.88 -2.29 -2.59
C ASN A 314 -17.83 -1.19 -2.44
N GLY A 315 -17.13 -1.14 -1.29
CA GLY A 315 -16.15 -0.12 -0.97
C GLY A 315 -16.74 1.15 -0.36
N ASN A 316 -17.95 1.08 0.20
CA ASN A 316 -18.53 2.18 0.97
C ASN A 316 -18.05 2.12 2.41
N LEU A 317 -17.69 3.27 2.98
CA LEU A 317 -17.40 3.37 4.42
C LEU A 317 -18.72 3.22 5.19
N ASP A 318 -18.94 2.02 5.74
CA ASP A 318 -20.21 1.59 6.33
C ASP A 318 -19.94 0.67 7.54
N PRO A 319 -20.49 0.95 8.74
CA PRO A 319 -20.33 0.09 9.90
C PRO A 319 -21.19 -1.18 9.75
N TRP A 320 -20.66 -2.19 9.04
CA TRP A 320 -21.39 -3.42 8.74
C TRP A 320 -21.23 -4.54 9.78
N TRP A 321 -20.43 -4.33 10.83
CA TRP A 321 -20.20 -5.28 11.93
C TRP A 321 -21.16 -5.04 13.08
N THR A 322 -21.51 -6.09 13.82
CA THR A 322 -22.17 -5.91 15.12
C THR A 322 -21.18 -5.37 16.15
N THR A 323 -21.69 -4.70 17.20
CA THR A 323 -20.87 -4.19 18.30
C THR A 323 -20.04 -5.29 18.98
N ASP A 324 -20.60 -6.48 19.18
CA ASP A 324 -19.90 -7.62 19.81
C ASP A 324 -18.69 -8.08 18.98
N SER A 325 -18.87 -8.25 17.66
CA SER A 325 -17.76 -8.59 16.76
C SER A 325 -16.69 -7.49 16.71
N GLU A 326 -17.09 -6.21 16.79
CA GLU A 326 -16.12 -5.11 16.86
C GLU A 326 -15.30 -5.11 18.15
N GLU A 327 -15.93 -5.38 19.29
CA GLU A 327 -15.25 -5.44 20.58
C GLU A 327 -14.26 -6.61 20.64
N LYS A 328 -14.67 -7.81 20.20
CA LYS A 328 -13.79 -8.98 20.11
C LYS A 328 -12.63 -8.78 19.15
N PHE A 329 -12.83 -8.05 18.06
CA PHE A 329 -11.72 -7.66 17.18
C PHE A 329 -10.73 -6.74 17.88
N LYS A 330 -11.21 -5.72 18.61
CA LYS A 330 -10.33 -4.85 19.41
C LYS A 330 -9.56 -5.65 20.46
N GLU A 331 -10.21 -6.62 21.10
CA GLU A 331 -9.58 -7.51 22.08
C GLU A 331 -8.47 -8.37 21.44
N LYS A 332 -8.78 -9.09 20.36
CA LYS A 332 -7.79 -9.95 19.68
C LYS A 332 -6.62 -9.15 19.10
N THR A 333 -6.89 -7.99 18.51
CA THR A 333 -5.84 -7.13 17.94
C THR A 333 -4.92 -6.53 19.00
N LYS A 334 -5.37 -6.40 20.26
CA LYS A 334 -4.51 -6.00 21.39
C LYS A 334 -3.34 -6.95 21.59
N CYS A 335 -3.50 -8.25 21.30
CA CYS A 335 -2.39 -9.22 21.33
C CYS A 335 -1.26 -8.78 20.39
N MET A 336 -1.59 -8.49 19.12
CA MET A 336 -0.60 -8.06 18.12
C MET A 336 0.00 -6.70 18.45
N ILE A 337 -0.79 -5.75 18.96
CA ILE A 337 -0.26 -4.46 19.43
C ILE A 337 0.82 -4.69 20.49
N ASN A 338 0.53 -5.52 21.49
CA ASN A 338 1.44 -5.80 22.59
C ASN A 338 2.68 -6.57 22.12
N GLN A 339 2.48 -7.65 21.34
CA GLN A 339 3.57 -8.46 20.79
C GLN A 339 4.56 -7.58 20.02
N TYR A 340 4.07 -6.78 19.08
CA TYR A 340 4.96 -5.98 18.24
C TYR A 340 5.56 -4.80 19.00
N SER A 341 4.86 -4.22 19.98
CA SER A 341 5.42 -3.13 20.79
C SER A 341 6.59 -3.58 21.67
N ASN A 342 6.69 -4.87 21.98
CA ASN A 342 7.80 -5.45 22.74
C ASN A 342 9.06 -5.67 21.89
N TYR A 343 9.00 -5.53 20.56
CA TYR A 343 10.17 -5.68 19.71
C TYR A 343 11.06 -4.44 19.75
N TYR A 344 12.25 -4.58 20.34
CA TYR A 344 13.29 -3.56 20.33
C TYR A 344 14.19 -3.69 19.09
N TRP A 345 14.20 -2.66 18.23
CA TRP A 345 15.09 -2.63 17.08
C TRP A 345 16.42 -1.96 17.43
N LYS A 346 17.45 -2.76 17.74
CA LYS A 346 18.80 -2.25 18.07
C LYS A 346 19.34 -1.25 17.04
N ARG A 347 19.04 -1.44 15.75
CA ARG A 347 19.50 -0.55 14.68
C ARG A 347 18.90 0.87 14.78
N ALA A 348 17.65 0.98 15.21
CA ALA A 348 16.98 2.25 15.44
C ALA A 348 17.26 2.80 16.86
N GLY A 349 17.52 1.91 17.82
CA GLY A 349 17.56 2.25 19.25
C GLY A 349 16.17 2.45 19.85
N LEU A 350 15.12 1.93 19.20
CA LEU A 350 13.72 2.19 19.53
C LEU A 350 12.89 0.91 19.47
N HIS A 351 11.79 0.88 20.24
CA HIS A 351 10.76 -0.15 20.12
C HIS A 351 9.85 0.12 18.91
N VAL A 352 9.39 -0.95 18.26
CA VAL A 352 8.35 -0.89 17.24
C VAL A 352 7.08 -0.31 17.84
N LYS A 353 6.33 0.46 17.04
CA LYS A 353 5.06 1.06 17.45
C LYS A 353 3.92 0.12 17.06
N GLY A 354 3.61 -0.87 17.89
CA GLY A 354 2.66 -1.94 17.54
C GLY A 354 1.25 -1.44 17.15
N LYS A 355 0.77 -0.34 17.74
CA LYS A 355 -0.49 0.30 17.32
C LYS A 355 -0.40 0.90 15.92
N ARG A 356 0.76 1.46 15.56
CA ARG A 356 1.03 2.04 14.23
C ARG A 356 1.05 0.98 13.16
N THR A 357 1.76 -0.12 13.44
CA THR A 357 1.99 -1.18 12.47
C THR A 357 0.89 -2.23 12.46
N LEU A 358 -0.20 -2.00 13.19
CA LEU A 358 -1.24 -2.99 13.44
C LEU A 358 -1.87 -3.53 12.15
N ALA A 359 -2.27 -2.65 11.23
CA ALA A 359 -2.89 -3.05 9.96
C ALA A 359 -1.97 -4.01 9.18
N GLU A 360 -0.71 -3.64 9.03
CA GLU A 360 0.31 -4.44 8.34
C GLU A 360 0.63 -5.74 9.08
N ASN A 361 0.65 -5.73 10.42
CA ASN A 361 0.90 -6.94 11.20
C ASN A 361 -0.27 -7.92 11.08
N ILE A 362 -1.52 -7.43 11.06
CA ILE A 362 -2.71 -8.25 10.82
C ILE A 362 -2.60 -8.91 9.44
N ALA A 363 -2.26 -8.12 8.42
CA ALA A 363 -2.11 -8.59 7.04
C ALA A 363 -0.95 -9.59 6.87
N ASP A 364 0.21 -9.38 7.50
CA ASP A 364 1.32 -10.33 7.47
C ASP A 364 0.94 -11.69 8.12
N ASN A 365 0.22 -11.65 9.25
CA ASN A 365 -0.18 -12.87 9.97
C ASN A 365 -1.30 -13.62 9.24
N GLY A 366 -2.31 -12.91 8.73
CA GLY A 366 -3.40 -13.48 7.94
C GLY A 366 -2.89 -14.07 6.64
N GLY A 367 -2.17 -13.26 5.85
CA GLY A 367 -1.65 -13.67 4.55
C GLY A 367 -0.71 -14.88 4.60
N LEU A 368 0.12 -15.00 5.66
CA LEU A 368 0.97 -16.18 5.86
C LEU A 368 0.15 -17.47 6.08
N ARG A 369 -0.94 -17.38 6.88
CA ARG A 369 -1.83 -18.50 7.16
C ARG A 369 -2.66 -18.88 5.93
N GLU A 370 -3.24 -17.90 5.26
CA GLU A 370 -4.00 -18.06 4.02
C GLU A 370 -3.15 -18.78 2.97
N ALA A 371 -1.93 -18.31 2.73
CA ALA A 371 -1.03 -18.86 1.72
C ALA A 371 -0.56 -20.28 2.04
N PHE A 372 -0.24 -20.58 3.30
CA PHE A 372 0.15 -21.93 3.67
C PHE A 372 -1.02 -22.91 3.52
N ARG A 373 -2.23 -22.51 3.94
CA ARG A 373 -3.43 -23.34 3.78
C ARG A 373 -3.76 -23.59 2.30
N ALA A 374 -3.69 -22.54 1.47
CA ALA A 374 -3.88 -22.64 0.03
C ALA A 374 -2.82 -23.56 -0.62
N TYR A 375 -1.56 -23.47 -0.20
CA TYR A 375 -0.50 -24.36 -0.65
C TYR A 375 -0.78 -25.82 -0.30
N ARG A 376 -1.14 -26.11 0.96
CA ARG A 376 -1.47 -27.49 1.38
C ARG A 376 -2.67 -28.05 0.63
N ARG A 377 -3.68 -27.22 0.34
CA ARG A 377 -4.81 -27.60 -0.53
C ARG A 377 -4.35 -27.91 -1.95
N TRP A 378 -3.47 -27.08 -2.51
CA TRP A 378 -2.93 -27.29 -3.86
C TRP A 378 -2.19 -28.63 -3.95
N ILE A 379 -1.38 -29.00 -2.96
CA ILE A 379 -0.75 -30.34 -2.89
C ILE A 379 -1.81 -31.44 -2.87
N ALA A 380 -2.84 -31.31 -2.03
CA ALA A 380 -3.90 -32.31 -1.93
C ALA A 380 -4.69 -32.49 -3.25
N GLU A 381 -5.10 -31.39 -3.89
CA GLU A 381 -6.00 -31.44 -5.06
C GLU A 381 -5.26 -31.61 -6.39
N LYS A 382 -4.11 -30.96 -6.57
CA LYS A 382 -3.38 -30.96 -7.85
C LYS A 382 -2.30 -32.03 -7.94
N ARG A 383 -1.86 -32.56 -6.79
CA ARG A 383 -0.84 -33.62 -6.70
C ARG A 383 -1.32 -34.87 -5.96
N GLY A 384 -2.62 -34.99 -5.66
CA GLY A 384 -3.15 -36.15 -4.94
C GLY A 384 -2.56 -36.35 -3.54
N GLY A 385 -2.03 -35.29 -2.93
CA GLY A 385 -1.33 -35.36 -1.64
C GLY A 385 0.18 -35.64 -1.74
N GLU A 386 0.72 -35.88 -2.93
CA GLU A 386 2.15 -36.10 -3.12
C GLU A 386 2.94 -34.81 -3.07
N GLU A 387 3.96 -34.77 -2.22
CA GLU A 387 4.89 -33.63 -2.11
C GLU A 387 5.65 -33.41 -3.44
N GLU A 388 6.15 -32.19 -3.61
CA GLU A 388 7.03 -31.86 -4.73
C GLU A 388 8.43 -32.51 -4.53
N PRO A 389 9.21 -32.73 -5.60
CA PRO A 389 10.58 -33.19 -5.46
C PRO A 389 11.46 -32.16 -4.75
N LEU A 390 12.27 -32.64 -3.80
CA LEU A 390 13.20 -31.79 -3.04
C LEU A 390 14.16 -31.03 -3.96
N LEU A 391 14.53 -29.82 -3.55
CA LEU A 391 15.51 -29.03 -4.27
C LEU A 391 16.91 -29.64 -4.13
N PRO A 392 17.69 -29.75 -5.22
CA PRO A 392 19.04 -30.29 -5.15
C PRO A 392 19.94 -29.41 -4.29
N GLY A 393 20.73 -30.03 -3.40
CA GLY A 393 21.67 -29.34 -2.52
C GLY A 393 21.04 -28.65 -1.29
N LEU A 394 19.73 -28.81 -1.06
CA LEU A 394 19.03 -28.31 0.12
C LEU A 394 18.31 -29.45 0.85
N GLU A 395 18.59 -29.61 2.14
CA GLU A 395 17.94 -30.61 3.00
C GLU A 395 16.68 -30.04 3.67
N PHE A 396 15.87 -29.28 2.93
CA PHE A 396 14.62 -28.69 3.42
C PHE A 396 13.40 -29.31 2.75
N THR A 397 12.42 -29.69 3.55
CA THR A 397 11.08 -30.07 3.07
C THR A 397 10.39 -28.88 2.41
N HIS A 398 9.38 -29.12 1.58
CA HIS A 398 8.64 -28.03 0.94
C HIS A 398 7.86 -27.14 1.91
N ASN A 399 7.41 -27.67 3.05
CA ASN A 399 6.84 -26.84 4.11
C ASN A 399 7.89 -25.90 4.72
N GLN A 400 9.14 -26.36 4.91
CA GLN A 400 10.24 -25.49 5.36
C GLN A 400 10.63 -24.47 4.28
N LEU A 401 10.68 -24.87 3.00
CA LEU A 401 10.97 -23.98 1.88
C LEU A 401 9.93 -22.88 1.71
N PHE A 402 8.65 -23.15 1.97
CA PHE A 402 7.60 -22.13 2.01
C PHE A 402 7.95 -21.01 3.01
N PHE A 403 8.29 -21.37 4.24
CA PHE A 403 8.64 -20.40 5.27
C PHE A 403 9.96 -19.70 4.99
N LEU A 404 10.95 -20.40 4.44
CA LEU A 404 12.21 -19.79 4.00
C LEU A 404 11.97 -18.76 2.89
N SER A 405 11.08 -19.06 1.94
CA SER A 405 10.69 -18.11 0.88
C SER A 405 10.05 -16.84 1.46
N TYR A 406 9.14 -16.98 2.43
CA TYR A 406 8.52 -15.85 3.15
C TYR A 406 9.54 -14.96 3.86
N ALA A 407 10.55 -15.57 4.49
CA ALA A 407 11.65 -14.85 5.13
C ALA A 407 12.56 -14.18 4.11
N HIS A 408 12.87 -14.86 3.01
CA HIS A 408 13.81 -14.41 1.99
C HIS A 408 13.37 -13.12 1.30
N VAL A 409 12.08 -13.01 0.94
CA VAL A 409 11.54 -11.78 0.31
C VAL A 409 11.53 -10.57 1.26
N ARG A 410 11.81 -10.77 2.55
CA ARG A 410 11.93 -9.73 3.58
C ARG A 410 13.38 -9.46 4.01
N CYS A 411 14.38 -10.07 3.35
CA CYS A 411 15.78 -9.77 3.58
C CYS A 411 16.07 -8.30 3.27
N ASN A 412 16.49 -7.54 4.27
CA ASN A 412 16.74 -6.11 4.15
C ASN A 412 17.75 -5.63 5.20
N SER A 413 18.39 -4.49 4.95
CA SER A 413 19.24 -3.79 5.91
C SER A 413 19.01 -2.29 5.85
N PHE A 414 19.00 -1.65 7.01
CA PHE A 414 18.77 -0.22 7.15
C PHE A 414 20.02 0.50 7.65
N ARG A 415 20.19 1.77 7.29
CA ARG A 415 21.06 2.70 8.03
C ARG A 415 20.41 3.09 9.37
N PRO A 416 21.17 3.42 10.43
CA PRO A 416 20.57 3.77 11.72
C PRO A 416 19.56 4.92 11.64
N GLU A 417 19.85 5.93 10.81
CA GLU A 417 18.98 7.09 10.59
C GLU A 417 17.66 6.67 9.92
N SER A 418 17.72 5.93 8.80
CA SER A 418 16.53 5.36 8.15
C SER A 418 15.76 4.38 9.04
N ALA A 419 16.44 3.62 9.89
CA ALA A 419 15.79 2.72 10.84
C ALA A 419 14.96 3.49 11.88
N ARG A 420 15.47 4.61 12.37
CA ARG A 420 14.71 5.51 13.27
C ARG A 420 13.52 6.11 12.55
N GLU A 421 13.73 6.63 11.35
CA GLU A 421 12.65 7.17 10.53
C GLU A 421 11.55 6.12 10.29
N GLN A 422 11.91 4.89 9.91
CA GLN A 422 10.95 3.80 9.71
C GLN A 422 10.08 3.56 10.96
N ILE A 423 10.65 3.63 12.17
CA ILE A 423 9.88 3.52 13.42
C ILE A 423 8.91 4.70 13.62
N TYR A 424 9.30 5.91 13.20
CA TYR A 424 8.50 7.12 13.41
C TYR A 424 7.44 7.38 12.34
N ILE A 425 7.65 6.94 11.10
CA ILE A 425 6.74 7.27 9.99
C ILE A 425 6.22 6.04 9.24
N GLY A 426 6.91 4.91 9.30
CA GLY A 426 6.55 3.70 8.57
C GLY A 426 5.25 3.08 9.08
N ALA A 427 4.42 2.61 8.15
CA ALA A 427 3.23 1.81 8.45
C ALA A 427 3.59 0.34 8.71
N HIS A 428 4.66 -0.16 8.10
CA HIS A 428 5.11 -1.54 8.25
C HIS A 428 6.06 -1.71 9.43
N SER A 429 5.95 -2.84 10.12
CA SER A 429 7.00 -3.29 11.04
C SER A 429 8.33 -3.49 10.30
N PRO A 430 9.49 -3.29 10.95
CA PRO A 430 10.79 -3.58 10.33
C PRO A 430 10.83 -5.01 9.78
N PRO A 431 11.47 -5.26 8.61
CA PRO A 431 11.32 -6.53 7.90
C PRO A 431 11.60 -7.78 8.74
N GLN A 432 12.63 -7.76 9.60
CA GLN A 432 12.92 -8.88 10.52
C GLN A 432 11.76 -9.18 11.49
N PHE A 433 11.01 -8.18 11.93
CA PHE A 433 9.88 -8.35 12.85
C PHE A 433 8.59 -8.71 12.12
N ARG A 434 8.48 -8.43 10.81
CA ARG A 434 7.45 -9.04 9.97
C ARG A 434 7.64 -10.57 9.95
N VAL A 435 8.87 -11.02 9.72
CA VAL A 435 9.22 -12.46 9.74
C VAL A 435 9.00 -13.09 11.12
N ILE A 436 9.69 -12.58 12.14
CA ILE A 436 9.63 -13.13 13.51
C ILE A 436 8.20 -13.06 14.06
N GLY A 437 7.52 -11.92 13.88
CA GLY A 437 6.17 -11.72 14.41
C GLY A 437 5.16 -12.69 13.83
N ALA A 438 5.09 -12.81 12.50
CA ALA A 438 4.12 -13.68 11.85
C ALA A 438 4.43 -15.17 12.07
N MET A 439 5.68 -15.60 11.87
CA MET A 439 6.07 -17.02 12.02
C MET A 439 5.94 -17.51 13.46
N SER A 440 6.30 -16.69 14.46
CA SER A 440 6.22 -17.10 15.87
C SER A 440 4.78 -17.29 16.37
N ASN A 441 3.81 -16.71 15.67
CA ASN A 441 2.38 -16.90 15.91
C ASN A 441 1.80 -18.13 15.20
N PHE A 442 2.56 -18.81 14.32
CA PHE A 442 2.02 -19.83 13.44
C PHE A 442 2.44 -21.26 13.85
N GLU A 443 1.47 -22.09 14.20
CA GLU A 443 1.64 -23.52 14.52
C GLU A 443 2.31 -24.33 13.42
N GLU A 444 2.00 -24.08 12.15
CA GLU A 444 2.58 -24.85 11.05
C GLU A 444 4.07 -24.54 10.86
N PHE A 445 4.51 -23.31 11.14
CA PHE A 445 5.93 -22.98 11.19
C PHE A 445 6.64 -23.78 12.29
N ARG A 446 6.07 -23.80 13.50
CA ARG A 446 6.63 -24.52 14.65
C ARG A 446 6.74 -26.02 14.38
N LYS A 447 5.75 -26.62 13.72
CA LYS A 447 5.76 -28.02 13.30
C LYS A 447 6.83 -28.28 12.23
N ALA A 448 6.88 -27.44 11.18
CA ALA A 448 7.82 -27.63 10.07
C ALA A 448 9.29 -27.58 10.50
N PHE A 449 9.62 -26.82 11.55
CA PHE A 449 10.99 -26.69 12.07
C PHE A 449 11.22 -27.36 13.44
N ASN A 450 10.24 -28.11 13.96
CA ASN A 450 10.30 -28.72 15.29
C ASN A 450 10.78 -27.75 16.39
N CYS A 451 10.23 -26.53 16.40
CA CYS A 451 10.68 -25.47 17.31
C CYS A 451 10.38 -25.85 18.79
N PRO A 452 11.40 -25.91 19.67
CA PRO A 452 11.17 -26.21 21.09
C PRO A 452 10.23 -25.21 21.76
N THR A 453 9.53 -25.67 22.80
CA THR A 453 8.76 -24.80 23.68
C THR A 453 9.67 -23.72 24.31
N ASN A 454 9.13 -22.53 24.58
CA ASN A 454 9.83 -21.39 25.16
C ASN A 454 10.98 -20.79 24.32
N THR A 455 10.99 -21.00 23.00
CA THR A 455 11.88 -20.27 22.09
C THR A 455 11.21 -19.02 21.53
N THR A 456 11.99 -18.02 21.11
CA THR A 456 11.47 -16.78 20.51
C THR A 456 10.52 -17.03 19.33
N MET A 457 10.78 -18.09 18.56
CA MET A 457 9.99 -18.47 17.39
C MET A 457 8.83 -19.43 17.71
N ASN A 458 8.60 -19.76 18.99
CA ASN A 458 7.46 -20.56 19.43
C ASN A 458 6.76 -19.88 20.61
N ARG A 459 5.72 -19.08 20.30
CA ARG A 459 4.92 -18.38 21.32
C ARG A 459 3.88 -19.26 22.03
N GLY A 460 3.78 -20.55 21.71
CA GLY A 460 2.87 -21.46 22.41
C GLY A 460 1.42 -20.96 22.40
N ALA A 461 0.86 -20.81 23.61
CA ALA A 461 -0.47 -20.26 23.88
C ALA A 461 -0.53 -18.71 23.79
N GLU A 462 0.60 -18.03 23.77
CA GLU A 462 0.68 -16.57 23.58
C GLU A 462 0.72 -16.15 22.10
N SER A 463 0.53 -17.10 21.18
CA SER A 463 0.40 -16.82 19.75
C SER A 463 -0.81 -15.93 19.49
N CYS A 464 -0.59 -14.80 18.81
CA CYS A 464 -1.67 -13.92 18.41
C CYS A 464 -2.36 -14.47 17.16
N ARG A 465 -3.69 -14.54 17.18
CA ARG A 465 -4.49 -14.99 16.04
C ARG A 465 -5.76 -14.14 15.88
N LEU A 466 -6.00 -13.68 14.66
CA LEU A 466 -7.19 -12.91 14.29
C LEU A 466 -7.95 -13.59 13.15
N TRP A 467 -7.31 -13.68 11.98
CA TRP A 467 -7.79 -14.40 10.81
C TRP A 467 -7.22 -15.83 10.78
#